data_AF-A0A6J4N6K2-F1
#
_entry.id   AF-A0A6J4N6K2-F1
#
_cell.length_a   1.000
_cell.length_b   1.000
_cell.length_c   1.000
_cell.angle_alpha   90.00
_cell.angle_beta   90.00
_cell.angle_gamma   90.00
#
_symmetry.space_group_name_H-M   'P 1'
#
loop_
_entity.id
_entity.type
_entity.pdbx_description
1 polymer ?
#
loop_
_entity_poly.entity_id
_entity_poly.type
_entity_poly.pdbx_seq_one_letter_code
_entity_poly.pdbx_strand_id
1 'polypeptide(L)' 'MKKSDAIRQIKQSGVIPVVRAESGDEARRVIEALVRGGISILEITMTVPDAIGLIEETVARFGENMLTGAGTVLDA' A
#
# COMPACT_ATOMS: atom_id res chain seq x y z
N MET A 1 9.64 9.01 6.75
CA MET A 1 10.57 8.49 5.72
C MET A 1 10.94 9.62 4.76
N LYS A 2 12.19 9.71 4.26
CA LYS A 2 12.53 10.70 3.23
C LYS A 2 12.17 10.15 1.84
N LYS A 3 11.87 11.03 0.88
CA LYS A 3 11.58 10.65 -0.52
C LYS A 3 12.68 9.78 -1.15
N SER A 4 13.95 10.05 -0.83
CA SER A 4 15.10 9.27 -1.30
C SER A 4 15.06 7.80 -0.85
N ASP A 5 14.53 7.54 0.35
CA ASP A 5 14.49 6.21 0.94
C ASP A 5 13.39 5.39 0.27
N ALA A 6 12.22 5.99 0.05
CA ALA A 6 11.12 5.38 -0.70
C ALA A 6 11.54 5.01 -2.14
N ILE A 7 12.21 5.92 -2.85
CA ILE A 7 12.71 5.65 -4.22
C ILE A 7 13.69 4.47 -4.24
N ARG A 8 14.55 4.37 -3.21
CA ARG A 8 15.50 3.24 -3.09
C ARG A 8 14.76 1.92 -2.90
N GLN A 9 13.78 1.87 -2.01
CA GLN A 9 12.96 0.67 -1.77
C GLN A 9 12.16 0.27 -3.02
N ILE A 10 11.56 1.23 -3.72
CA ILE A 10 10.88 0.99 -5.00
C ILE A 10 11.82 0.30 -6.01
N LYS A 11 13.03 0.83 -6.18
CA LYS A 11 14.03 0.25 -7.09
C LYS A 11 14.47 -1.16 -6.68
N GLN A 12 14.54 -1.43 -5.38
CA GLN A 12 14.90 -2.76 -4.86
C GLN A 12 13.78 -3.78 -5.03
N SER A 13 12.51 -3.36 -4.88
CA SER A 13 11.34 -4.23 -5.07
C SER A 13 11.16 -4.62 -6.54
N GLY A 14 11.39 -3.70 -7.47
CA GLY A 14 11.23 -3.93 -8.91
C GLY A 14 9.77 -3.99 -9.39
N VAL A 15 8.81 -4.18 -8.49
CA VAL A 15 7.36 -4.14 -8.75
C VAL A 15 6.62 -3.39 -7.64
N ILE A 16 5.52 -2.73 -7.99
CA ILE A 16 4.57 -2.11 -7.06
C ILE A 16 3.16 -2.60 -7.41
N PRO A 17 2.52 -3.43 -6.59
CA PRO A 17 1.12 -3.75 -6.76
C PRO A 17 0.25 -2.53 -6.46
N VAL A 18 -0.70 -2.25 -7.37
CA VAL A 18 -1.73 -1.24 -7.20
C VAL A 18 -3.01 -1.92 -6.75
N VAL A 19 -3.43 -1.65 -5.52
CA VAL A 19 -4.62 -2.25 -4.89
C VAL A 19 -5.84 -1.41 -5.19
N ARG A 20 -6.77 -2.00 -5.94
CA ARG A 20 -8.11 -1.50 -6.21
C ARG A 20 -9.10 -2.61 -5.85
N ALA A 21 -10.14 -2.26 -5.11
CA ALA A 21 -11.14 -3.20 -4.63
C ALA A 21 -12.49 -2.48 -4.48
N GLU A 22 -13.58 -3.24 -4.50
CA GLU A 22 -14.94 -2.70 -4.34
C GLU A 22 -15.34 -2.55 -2.86
N SER A 23 -14.53 -3.07 -1.93
CA SER A 23 -14.72 -2.96 -0.49
C SER A 23 -13.39 -2.95 0.28
N GLY A 24 -13.41 -2.37 1.49
CA GLY A 24 -12.25 -2.41 2.39
C GLY A 24 -11.84 -3.84 2.77
N ASP A 25 -12.80 -4.75 2.96
CA ASP A 25 -12.51 -6.15 3.33
C ASP A 25 -11.84 -6.93 2.21
N GLU A 26 -12.25 -6.70 0.97
CA GLU A 26 -11.56 -7.25 -0.19
C GLU A 26 -10.12 -6.73 -0.27
N ALA A 27 -9.94 -5.41 -0.11
CA ALA A 27 -8.62 -4.80 -0.11
C ALA A 27 -7.71 -5.37 1.00
N ARG A 28 -8.24 -5.56 2.23
CA ARG A 28 -7.52 -6.21 3.35
C ARG A 28 -7.03 -7.61 2.99
N ARG A 29 -7.90 -8.45 2.40
CA ARG A 29 -7.53 -9.81 1.99
C ARG A 29 -6.41 -9.80 0.94
N VAL A 30 -6.46 -8.86 -0.01
CA VAL A 30 -5.41 -8.67 -1.02
C VAL A 30 -4.10 -8.25 -0.35
N ILE A 31 -4.12 -7.24 0.53
CA ILE A 31 -2.94 -6.76 1.25
C ILE A 31 -2.31 -7.91 2.07
N GLU A 32 -3.10 -8.69 2.80
CA GLU A 32 -2.61 -9.85 3.55
C GLU A 32 -2.02 -10.94 2.65
N ALA A 33 -2.59 -11.16 1.46
CA ALA A 33 -2.02 -12.08 0.48
C ALA A 33 -0.67 -11.58 -0.06
N LEU A 34 -0.55 -10.27 -0.36
CA LEU A 34 0.69 -9.66 -0.83
C LEU A 34 1.80 -9.76 0.23
N VAL A 35 1.50 -9.42 1.49
CA VAL A 35 2.45 -9.52 2.60
C VAL A 35 2.92 -10.96 2.80
N ARG A 36 2.00 -11.95 2.79
CA ARG A 36 2.37 -13.37 2.86
C ARG A 36 3.19 -13.84 1.66
N GLY A 37 2.98 -13.24 0.49
CA GLY A 37 3.77 -13.47 -0.72
C GLY A 37 5.17 -12.84 -0.69
N GLY A 38 5.54 -12.15 0.40
CA GLY A 38 6.84 -11.50 0.52
C GLY A 38 6.93 -10.14 -0.16
N ILE A 39 5.80 -9.55 -0.56
CA ILE A 39 5.78 -8.19 -1.09
C ILE A 39 5.88 -7.19 0.06
N SER A 40 6.85 -6.29 -0.04
CA SER A 40 7.16 -5.26 0.95
C SER A 40 6.83 -3.83 0.47
N ILE A 41 6.07 -3.69 -0.62
CA ILE A 41 5.60 -2.41 -1.13
C ILE A 41 4.23 -2.54 -1.78
N LEU A 42 3.35 -1.56 -1.60
CA LEU A 42 2.09 -1.48 -2.33
C LEU A 42 1.60 -0.04 -2.46
N GLU A 43 0.65 0.17 -3.37
CA GLU A 43 -0.11 1.40 -3.51
C GLU A 43 -1.60 1.10 -3.28
N ILE A 44 -2.25 1.83 -2.36
CA ILE A 44 -3.71 1.77 -2.16
C ILE A 44 -4.34 2.90 -2.96
N THR A 45 -5.27 2.56 -3.85
CA THR A 45 -5.98 3.58 -4.63
C THR A 45 -7.04 4.29 -3.77
N MET A 46 -7.15 5.61 -3.90
CA MET A 46 -8.19 6.43 -3.24
C MET A 46 -9.62 6.06 -3.66
N THR A 47 -9.76 5.28 -4.73
CA THR A 47 -11.06 4.76 -5.18
C THR A 47 -11.56 3.58 -4.36
N VAL A 48 -10.73 2.98 -3.49
CA VAL A 48 -11.20 1.97 -2.54
C VAL A 48 -12.07 2.66 -1.47
N PRO A 49 -13.25 2.11 -1.13
CA PRO A 49 -14.04 2.64 -0.02
C PRO A 49 -13.20 2.71 1.27
N ASP A 50 -13.19 3.87 1.91
CA ASP A 50 -12.38 4.14 3.12
C ASP A 50 -10.86 3.87 2.92
N ALA A 51 -10.31 4.28 1.78
CA ALA A 51 -8.88 4.11 1.47
C ALA A 51 -7.96 4.70 2.55
N ILE A 52 -8.33 5.81 3.19
CA ILE A 52 -7.54 6.45 4.24
C ILE A 52 -7.49 5.56 5.48
N GLY A 53 -8.65 5.10 5.99
CA GLY A 53 -8.69 4.17 7.12
C GLY A 53 -7.94 2.87 6.83
N LEU A 54 -8.02 2.38 5.59
CA LEU A 54 -7.26 1.22 5.16
C LEU A 54 -5.73 1.47 5.16
N ILE A 55 -5.27 2.64 4.72
CA ILE A 55 -3.85 3.03 4.76
C ILE A 55 -3.37 3.10 6.21
N GLU A 56 -4.14 3.73 7.10
CA GLU A 56 -3.82 3.81 8.53
C GLU A 56 -3.70 2.42 9.15
N GLU A 57 -4.67 1.54 8.92
CA GLU A 57 -4.64 0.15 9.38
C GLU A 57 -3.42 -0.60 8.83
N THR A 58 -3.14 -0.44 7.54
CA THR A 58 -2.04 -1.11 6.85
C THR A 58 -0.69 -0.69 7.43
N VAL A 59 -0.50 0.61 7.66
CA VAL A 59 0.72 1.15 8.28
C VAL A 59 0.84 0.71 9.74
N ALA A 60 -0.26 0.70 10.50
CA ALA A 60 -0.24 0.24 11.89
C ALA A 60 0.12 -1.25 12.01
N ARG A 61 -0.34 -2.09 11.07
CA ARG A 61 -0.09 -3.54 11.08
C ARG A 61 1.26 -3.94 10.48
N PHE A 62 1.74 -3.22 9.47
CA PHE A 62 2.87 -3.67 8.64
C PHE A 62 3.96 -2.60 8.42
N GLY A 63 3.85 -1.41 9.00
CA GLY A 63 4.67 -0.25 8.66
C GLY A 63 6.20 -0.40 8.80
N GLU A 64 6.67 -1.34 9.62
CA GLU A 64 8.11 -1.66 9.72
C GLU A 64 8.61 -2.49 8.54
N ASN A 65 7.73 -3.28 7.91
CA ASN A 65 8.07 -4.26 6.89
C ASN A 65 7.53 -3.91 5.49
N MET A 66 6.73 -2.83 5.37
CA MET A 66 6.04 -2.50 4.14
C MET A 66 5.99 -0.99 3.86
N LEU A 67 6.44 -0.62 2.66
CA LEU A 67 6.23 0.71 2.11
C LEU A 67 4.81 0.82 1.55
N THR A 68 3.97 1.64 2.19
CA THR A 68 2.58 1.86 1.77
C THR A 68 2.48 3.21 1.06
N GLY A 69 1.98 3.20 -0.18
CA GLY A 69 1.71 4.38 -1.00
C GLY A 69 0.21 4.64 -1.17
N ALA A 70 -0.11 5.86 -1.57
CA ALA A 70 -1.45 6.32 -1.91
C ALA A 70 -1.51 6.68 -3.40
N GLY A 71 -2.50 6.11 -4.12
CA GLY A 71 -2.69 6.30 -5.55
C GLY A 71 -4.02 6.94 -5.89
N THR A 72 -4.17 7.51 -7.10
CA THR A 72 -5.38 8.27 -7.49
C THR A 72 -5.66 9.47 -6.58
N VAL A 73 -4.60 10.13 -6.13
CA VAL A 73 -4.67 11.37 -5.35
C VAL A 73 -4.81 12.54 -6.35
N LEU A 74 -5.91 13.28 -6.25
CA LEU A 74 -6.24 14.36 -7.20
C LEU A 74 -5.83 15.75 -6.68
N ASP A 75 -5.64 15.89 -5.37
CA ASP A 75 -5.17 17.08 -4.69
C ASP A 75 -4.19 16.72 -3.56
N ALA A 76 -3.32 17.67 -3.20
CA ALA A 76 -2.24 17.47 -2.24
C ALA A 76 -2.01 18.74 -1.40
#